data_AF-A0A2U1T950-F1
#
_entry.id   AF-A0A2U1T950-F1
#
_cell.length_a   1.000
_cell.length_b   1.000
_cell.length_c   1.000
_cell.angle_alpha   90.00
_cell.angle_beta   90.00
_cell.angle_gamma   90.00
#
_symmetry.space_group_name_H-M   'P 1'
#
loop_
_entity.id
_entity.type
_entity.pdbx_description
1 polymer ?
#
loop_
_entity_poly.entity_id
_entity_poly.type
_entity_poly.pdbx_seq_one_letter_code
_entity_poly.pdbx_strand_id
1 'polypeptide(L)'
;MTDNTPSRAEIATSWKLLPQTPDTKDQAELAEQRARRYRPNLLKKTAAWASVGFGTFTLMVSLFDPQEDGLRWLAGSLILSVMVALPGAYWLWNNHRDVRTLENWISAHRSQEELSQLLVGAEKNLVGPPPNLPLLPKRRWAVVALVCFVLVVVGGSILPTG
;
A
#
# COMPACT_ATOMS: atom_id res chain seq x y z
N MET A 1 -43.40 -10.22 40.82
CA MET A 1 -42.11 -10.17 40.13
C MET A 1 -41.86 -11.54 39.54
N THR A 2 -42.18 -11.73 38.25
CA THR A 2 -41.94 -13.00 37.54
C THR A 2 -40.60 -12.89 36.84
N ASP A 3 -39.68 -13.79 37.21
CA ASP A 3 -38.32 -13.84 36.71
C ASP A 3 -38.34 -14.27 35.22
N ASN A 4 -38.02 -13.34 34.33
CA ASN A 4 -38.11 -13.51 32.88
C ASN A 4 -36.73 -13.92 32.33
N THR A 5 -36.16 -14.99 32.87
CA THR A 5 -34.90 -15.55 32.36
C THR A 5 -35.19 -16.37 31.10
N PRO A 6 -34.58 -16.03 29.94
CA PRO A 6 -34.79 -16.76 28.70
C PRO A 6 -34.37 -18.23 28.88
N SER A 7 -35.18 -19.13 28.31
CA SER A 7 -34.93 -20.55 28.39
C SER A 7 -33.62 -20.93 27.68
N ARG A 8 -32.93 -21.99 28.12
CA ARG A 8 -31.72 -22.50 27.43
C ARG A 8 -31.96 -22.79 25.93
N ALA A 9 -33.21 -23.12 25.57
CA ALA A 9 -33.60 -23.34 24.18
C ALA A 9 -33.66 -22.03 23.37
N GLU A 10 -34.14 -20.93 23.95
CA GLU A 10 -34.12 -19.60 23.31
C GLU A 10 -32.69 -19.08 23.13
N ILE A 11 -31.84 -19.29 24.14
CA ILE A 11 -30.41 -18.96 24.05
C ILE A 11 -29.77 -19.74 22.90
N ALA A 12 -29.95 -21.06 22.84
CA ALA A 12 -29.42 -21.90 21.75
C ALA A 12 -29.92 -21.48 20.36
N THR A 13 -31.16 -20.98 20.26
CA THR A 13 -31.75 -20.53 19.00
C THR A 13 -31.21 -19.16 18.58
N SER A 14 -30.94 -18.25 19.53
CA SER A 14 -30.28 -16.97 19.24
C SER A 14 -28.85 -17.14 18.70
N TRP A 15 -28.13 -18.18 19.16
CA TRP A 15 -26.79 -18.51 18.63
C TRP A 15 -26.84 -19.03 17.19
N LYS A 16 -27.92 -19.71 16.79
CA LYS A 16 -28.12 -20.17 15.40
C LYS A 16 -28.51 -19.06 14.42
N LEU A 17 -29.04 -17.94 14.92
CA LEU A 17 -29.46 -16.79 14.13
C LEU A 17 -28.37 -15.74 13.95
N LEU A 18 -27.23 -15.87 14.63
CA LEU A 18 -26.08 -15.05 14.31
C LEU A 18 -25.68 -15.34 12.86
N PRO A 19 -25.58 -14.32 12.00
CA PRO A 19 -25.10 -14.52 10.64
C PRO A 19 -23.75 -15.24 10.76
N GLN A 20 -23.69 -16.46 10.23
CA GLN A 20 -22.42 -17.18 10.16
C GLN A 20 -21.47 -16.26 9.43
N THR A 21 -20.44 -15.79 10.15
CA THR A 21 -19.38 -14.99 9.57
C THR A 21 -18.91 -15.72 8.32
N PRO A 22 -18.83 -15.05 7.14
CA PRO A 22 -18.51 -15.70 5.88
C PRO A 22 -17.30 -16.61 6.09
N ASP A 23 -17.46 -17.87 5.65
CA ASP A 23 -16.63 -19.02 6.01
C ASP A 23 -15.17 -18.59 6.19
N THR A 24 -14.63 -18.80 7.39
CA THR A 24 -13.23 -18.55 7.72
C THR A 24 -12.27 -19.09 6.65
N LYS A 25 -12.66 -20.16 5.94
CA LYS A 25 -11.91 -20.71 4.81
C LYS A 25 -11.91 -19.79 3.59
N ASP A 26 -13.05 -19.23 3.20
CA ASP A 26 -13.17 -18.29 2.08
C ASP A 26 -12.34 -17.03 2.34
N GLN A 27 -12.33 -16.53 3.59
CA GLN A 27 -11.52 -15.37 3.96
C GLN A 27 -10.01 -15.67 3.91
N ALA A 28 -9.60 -16.85 4.35
CA ALA A 28 -8.21 -17.29 4.32
C ALA A 28 -7.72 -17.46 2.86
N GLU A 29 -8.52 -18.07 2.00
CA GLU A 29 -8.18 -18.25 0.58
C GLU A 29 -8.09 -16.90 -0.15
N LEU A 30 -9.04 -15.99 0.08
CA LEU A 30 -9.00 -14.64 -0.47
C LEU A 30 -7.80 -13.83 0.05
N ALA A 31 -7.39 -14.06 1.31
CA ALA A 31 -6.22 -13.41 1.88
C ALA A 31 -4.92 -13.93 1.22
N GLU A 32 -4.82 -15.24 1.02
CA GLU A 32 -3.66 -15.84 0.36
C GLU A 32 -3.54 -15.40 -1.10
N GLN A 33 -4.66 -15.35 -1.84
CA GLN A 33 -4.69 -14.82 -3.20
C GLN A 33 -4.25 -13.35 -3.25
N ARG A 34 -4.69 -12.52 -2.29
CA ARG A 34 -4.25 -11.12 -2.18
C ARG A 34 -2.75 -11.01 -1.89
N ALA A 35 -2.22 -11.81 -0.97
CA ALA A 35 -0.81 -11.83 -0.63
C ALA A 35 0.06 -12.27 -1.83
N ARG A 36 -0.35 -13.31 -2.57
CA ARG A 36 0.34 -13.77 -3.79
C ARG A 36 0.33 -12.71 -4.88
N ARG A 37 -0.81 -12.03 -5.09
CA ARG A 37 -0.93 -10.94 -6.07
C ARG A 37 -0.08 -9.73 -5.72
N TYR A 38 0.24 -9.53 -4.45
CA TYR A 38 1.04 -8.41 -3.98
C TYR A 38 2.55 -8.61 -4.11
N ARG A 39 3.02 -9.77 -4.56
CA ARG A 39 4.45 -9.97 -4.80
C ARG A 39 4.97 -8.87 -5.74
N PRO A 40 5.95 -8.05 -5.30
CA PRO A 40 6.45 -6.96 -6.12
C PRO A 40 7.13 -7.56 -7.36
N ASN A 41 6.53 -7.36 -8.53
CA ASN A 41 7.18 -7.73 -9.79
C ASN A 41 8.48 -6.93 -9.92
N LEU A 42 9.61 -7.63 -10.06
CA LEU A 42 10.93 -7.04 -10.20
C LEU A 42 10.96 -5.98 -11.30
N LEU A 43 10.25 -6.21 -12.40
CA LEU A 43 10.08 -5.27 -13.52
C LEU A 43 9.51 -3.91 -13.09
N LYS A 44 8.53 -3.88 -12.17
CA LYS A 44 7.93 -2.63 -11.70
C LYS A 44 8.90 -1.87 -10.80
N LYS A 45 9.69 -2.60 -10.01
CA LYS A 45 10.72 -2.03 -9.15
C LYS A 45 11.87 -1.42 -9.96
N THR A 46 12.36 -2.12 -10.99
CA THR A 46 13.41 -1.60 -11.86
C THR A 46 12.92 -0.40 -12.67
N ALA A 47 11.71 -0.44 -13.23
CA ALA A 47 11.12 0.69 -13.93
C ALA A 47 10.97 1.94 -13.02
N ALA A 48 10.54 1.75 -11.77
CA ALA A 48 10.42 2.85 -10.83
C ALA A 48 11.80 3.47 -10.52
N TRP A 49 12.81 2.65 -10.23
CA TRP A 49 14.17 3.13 -10.00
C TRP A 49 14.78 3.78 -11.25
N ALA A 50 14.52 3.25 -12.44
CA ALA A 50 14.97 3.84 -13.70
C ALA A 50 14.37 5.23 -13.92
N SER A 51 13.07 5.42 -13.66
CA SER A 51 12.44 6.74 -13.78
C SER A 51 13.00 7.77 -12.80
N VAL A 52 13.22 7.38 -11.54
CA VAL A 52 13.84 8.26 -10.54
C VAL A 52 15.29 8.57 -10.93
N GLY A 53 16.05 7.55 -11.35
CA GLY A 53 17.43 7.72 -11.81
C GLY A 53 17.51 8.65 -13.01
N PHE A 54 16.62 8.51 -13.98
CA PHE A 54 16.57 9.37 -15.16
C PHE A 54 16.22 10.81 -14.81
N GLY A 55 15.21 11.04 -13.96
CA GLY A 55 14.88 12.39 -13.49
C GLY A 55 16.03 13.05 -12.72
N THR A 56 16.71 12.32 -11.84
CA THR A 56 17.89 12.85 -11.14
C THR A 56 19.04 13.14 -12.10
N PHE A 57 19.26 12.27 -13.08
CA PHE A 57 20.29 12.44 -14.09
C PHE A 57 20.05 13.67 -14.96
N THR A 58 18.82 13.89 -15.43
CA THR A 58 18.49 15.09 -16.22
C THR A 58 18.70 16.38 -15.41
N LEU A 59 18.38 16.36 -14.12
CA LEU A 59 18.66 17.48 -13.23
C LEU A 59 20.18 17.71 -13.07
N MET A 60 20.97 16.65 -12.91
CA MET A 60 22.43 16.79 -12.82
C MET A 60 23.03 17.36 -14.08
N VAL A 61 22.64 16.86 -15.27
CA VAL A 61 23.07 17.43 -16.55
C VAL A 61 22.73 18.91 -16.59
N SER A 62 21.54 19.27 -16.08
CA SER A 62 21.16 20.66 -16.01
C SER A 62 22.09 21.48 -15.09
N LEU A 63 22.46 20.98 -13.92
CA LEU A 63 23.33 21.77 -13.02
C LEU A 63 24.74 22.06 -13.58
N PHE A 64 25.19 21.35 -14.62
CA PHE A 64 26.53 21.51 -15.20
C PHE A 64 26.59 22.22 -16.55
N ASP A 65 25.46 22.57 -17.18
CA ASP A 65 25.45 23.31 -18.45
C ASP A 65 25.27 24.82 -18.17
N PRO A 66 26.30 25.65 -18.39
CA PRO A 66 26.19 27.09 -18.21
C PRO A 66 25.37 27.70 -19.36
N GLN A 67 24.10 28.04 -19.09
CA GLN A 67 23.24 28.77 -20.02
C GLN A 67 23.10 30.26 -19.65
N GLU A 68 22.93 31.11 -20.67
CA GLU A 68 22.78 32.57 -20.51
C GLU A 68 21.57 32.95 -19.64
N ASP A 69 20.48 32.19 -19.72
CA ASP A 69 19.25 32.34 -18.94
C ASP A 69 19.13 31.25 -17.85
N GLY A 70 20.21 31.05 -17.08
CA GLY A 70 20.38 29.93 -16.14
C GLY A 70 19.21 29.68 -15.17
N LEU A 71 18.51 30.73 -14.71
CA LEU A 71 17.37 30.57 -13.80
C LEU A 71 16.14 29.94 -14.47
N ARG A 72 15.78 30.40 -15.69
CA ARG A 72 14.64 29.87 -16.44
C ARG A 72 14.88 28.42 -16.84
N TRP A 73 16.10 28.16 -17.29
CA TRP A 73 16.48 26.83 -17.72
C TRP A 73 16.57 25.84 -16.56
N LEU A 74 17.13 26.24 -15.40
CA LEU A 74 17.12 25.41 -14.19
C LEU A 74 15.69 25.13 -13.69
N ALA A 75 14.79 26.12 -13.76
CA ALA A 75 13.38 25.94 -13.42
C ALA A 75 12.69 24.93 -14.36
N GLY A 76 12.90 25.04 -15.67
CA GLY A 76 12.36 24.09 -16.65
C GLY A 76 12.89 22.66 -16.43
N SER A 77 14.20 22.51 -16.23
CA SER A 77 14.85 21.22 -15.95
C SER A 77 14.38 20.59 -14.64
N LEU A 78 14.17 21.39 -13.58
CA LEU A 78 13.60 20.92 -12.32
C LEU A 78 12.18 20.39 -12.53
N ILE A 79 11.33 21.12 -13.26
CA ILE A 79 9.96 20.69 -13.55
C ILE A 79 9.94 19.37 -14.33
N LEU A 80 10.78 19.24 -15.37
CA LEU A 80 10.90 18.01 -16.16
C LEU A 80 11.44 16.84 -15.33
N SER A 81 12.48 17.09 -14.52
CA SER A 81 13.04 16.09 -13.60
C SER A 81 11.99 15.55 -12.64
N VAL A 82 11.26 16.45 -11.98
CA VAL A 82 10.18 16.08 -11.05
C VAL A 82 9.08 15.31 -11.79
N MET A 83 8.67 15.76 -12.98
CA MET A 83 7.63 15.08 -13.77
C MET A 83 7.98 13.62 -14.05
N VAL A 84 9.24 13.32 -14.39
CA VAL A 84 9.71 11.95 -14.65
C VAL A 84 9.87 11.15 -13.36
N ALA A 85 10.48 11.74 -12.33
CA ALA A 85 10.80 11.04 -11.09
C ALA A 85 9.56 10.76 -10.22
N LEU A 86 8.54 11.62 -10.29
CA LEU A 86 7.37 11.60 -9.41
C LEU A 86 6.55 10.30 -9.47
N PRO A 87 6.17 9.73 -10.62
CA PRO A 87 5.44 8.46 -10.66
C PRO A 87 6.25 7.28 -10.09
N GLY A 88 7.57 7.25 -10.34
CA GLY A 88 8.47 6.24 -9.79
C GLY A 88 8.62 6.36 -8.28
N ALA A 89 8.88 7.57 -7.79
CA ALA A 89 8.99 7.88 -6.36
C ALA A 89 7.67 7.57 -5.63
N TYR A 90 6.53 7.95 -6.20
CA TYR A 90 5.20 7.63 -5.65
C TYR A 90 4.99 6.12 -5.55
N TRP A 91 5.35 5.36 -6.59
CA TRP A 91 5.24 3.91 -6.55
C TRP A 91 6.14 3.29 -5.47
N LEU A 92 7.41 3.71 -5.39
CA LEU A 92 8.38 3.21 -4.43
C LEU A 92 7.94 3.47 -2.98
N TRP A 93 7.47 4.68 -2.70
CA TRP A 93 6.98 5.03 -1.36
C TRP A 93 5.79 4.16 -0.93
N ASN A 94 4.77 4.04 -1.78
CA ASN A 94 3.61 3.21 -1.45
C ASN A 94 4.01 1.74 -1.31
N ASN A 95 4.83 1.21 -2.24
CA ASN A 95 5.31 -0.15 -2.16
C ASN A 95 6.07 -0.44 -0.86
N HIS A 96 6.89 0.51 -0.38
CA HIS A 96 7.60 0.37 0.89
C HIS A 96 6.66 0.31 2.09
N ARG A 97 5.61 1.14 2.10
CA ARG A 97 4.56 1.10 3.14
C ARG A 97 3.76 -0.20 3.11
N ASP A 98 3.43 -0.66 1.91
CA ASP A 98 2.68 -1.88 1.69
C ASP A 98 3.46 -3.10 2.19
N VAL A 99 4.75 -3.18 1.85
CA VAL A 99 5.65 -4.25 2.32
C VAL A 99 5.75 -4.26 3.84
N ARG A 100 5.98 -3.11 4.49
CA ARG A 100 6.02 -3.04 5.96
C ARG A 100 4.72 -3.49 6.61
N THR A 101 3.58 -3.13 6.02
CA THR A 101 2.26 -3.52 6.53
C THR A 101 2.08 -5.04 6.47
N LEU A 102 2.51 -5.66 5.37
CA LEU A 102 2.48 -7.11 5.20
C LEU A 102 3.47 -7.82 6.12
N GLU A 103 4.69 -7.31 6.26
CA GLU A 103 5.70 -7.87 7.19
C GLU A 103 5.20 -7.85 8.63
N ASN A 104 4.60 -6.74 9.07
CA ASN A 104 4.00 -6.64 10.40
C ASN A 104 2.88 -7.67 10.58
N TRP A 105 2.00 -7.82 9.60
CA TRP A 105 0.93 -8.82 9.66
C TRP A 105 1.49 -10.25 9.70
N ILE A 106 2.48 -10.58 8.85
CA ILE A 106 3.13 -11.91 8.85
C ILE A 106 3.77 -12.21 10.21
N SER A 107 4.45 -11.23 10.81
CA SER A 107 5.08 -11.39 12.12
C SER A 107 4.05 -11.59 13.25
N ALA A 108 2.94 -10.85 13.21
CA ALA A 108 1.83 -11.00 14.16
C ALA A 108 1.15 -12.37 14.00
N HIS A 109 0.96 -12.82 12.76
CA HIS A 109 0.35 -14.12 12.50
C HIS A 109 1.24 -15.28 12.95
N ARG A 110 2.55 -15.24 12.65
CA ARG A 110 3.51 -16.26 13.11
C ARG A 110 3.62 -16.33 14.62
N SER A 111 3.74 -15.18 15.29
CA SER A 111 3.82 -15.16 16.76
C SER A 111 2.56 -15.73 17.41
N GLN A 112 1.38 -15.46 16.85
CA GLN A 112 0.14 -16.06 17.33
C GLN A 112 0.07 -17.57 17.04
N GLU A 113 0.53 -18.02 15.87
CA GLU A 113 0.59 -19.43 15.53
C GLU A 113 1.52 -20.19 16.49
N GLU A 114 2.73 -19.67 16.74
CA GLU A 114 3.69 -20.19 17.71
C GLU A 114 3.09 -20.23 19.13
N LEU A 115 2.44 -19.14 19.57
CA LEU A 115 1.79 -19.09 20.88
C LEU A 115 0.65 -20.13 20.98
N SER A 116 -0.13 -20.29 19.91
CA SER A 116 -1.24 -21.25 19.86
C SER A 116 -0.80 -22.72 19.89
N GLN A 117 0.43 -23.00 19.47
CA GLN A 117 1.05 -24.34 19.56
C GLN A 117 1.54 -24.65 20.97
N LEU A 118 1.92 -23.63 21.75
CA LEU A 118 2.41 -23.78 23.12
C LEU A 118 1.29 -23.89 24.17
N LEU A 119 0.09 -23.39 23.86
CA LEU A 119 -1.04 -23.34 24.79
C LEU A 119 -1.93 -24.59 24.68
N VAL A 120 -2.33 -25.16 25.81
CA VAL A 120 -3.17 -26.36 25.89
C VAL A 120 -4.51 -26.06 26.59
N GLY A 121 -5.61 -26.61 26.07
CA GLY A 121 -6.92 -26.52 26.73
C GLY A 121 -7.51 -25.11 26.76
N ALA A 122 -7.97 -24.66 27.94
CA ALA A 122 -8.70 -23.41 28.10
C ALA A 122 -7.88 -22.15 27.75
N GLU A 123 -6.55 -22.22 27.84
CA GLU A 123 -5.66 -21.11 27.56
C GLU A 123 -5.64 -20.73 26.07
N LYS A 124 -5.97 -21.68 25.18
CA LYS A 124 -6.08 -21.42 23.74
C LYS A 124 -7.18 -20.42 23.39
N ASN A 125 -8.22 -20.32 24.23
CA ASN A 125 -9.30 -19.35 24.05
C ASN A 125 -8.88 -17.91 24.43
N LEU A 126 -7.77 -17.74 25.17
CA LEU A 126 -7.25 -16.42 25.56
C LEU A 126 -6.49 -15.73 24.44
N VAL A 127 -6.02 -16.47 23.43
CA VAL A 127 -5.22 -15.95 22.30
C VAL A 127 -6.05 -15.11 21.34
N GLY A 128 -7.38 -15.27 21.36
CA GLY A 128 -8.28 -14.57 20.44
C GLY A 128 -8.15 -15.04 18.98
N PRO A 129 -8.99 -14.49 18.08
CA PRO A 129 -8.96 -14.84 16.66
C PRO A 129 -7.69 -14.32 15.97
N PRO A 130 -7.25 -14.96 14.87
CA PRO A 130 -6.11 -14.50 14.09
C PRO A 130 -6.33 -13.09 13.51
N PRO A 131 -5.28 -12.25 13.36
CA PRO A 131 -5.40 -10.94 12.77
C PRO A 131 -5.84 -11.07 11.31
N ASN A 132 -6.91 -10.38 10.96
CA ASN A 132 -7.39 -10.29 9.58
C ASN A 132 -6.31 -9.67 8.69
N LEU A 133 -6.23 -10.12 7.43
CA LEU A 133 -5.29 -9.56 6.45
C LEU A 133 -5.53 -8.05 6.28
N PRO A 134 -4.51 -7.19 6.45
CA PRO A 134 -4.67 -5.75 6.31
C PRO A 134 -5.10 -5.39 4.88
N LEU A 135 -6.12 -4.54 4.77
CA LEU A 135 -6.53 -3.98 3.49
C LEU A 135 -5.53 -2.89 3.08
N LEU A 136 -4.87 -3.11 1.94
CA LEU A 136 -3.93 -2.13 1.39
C LEU A 136 -4.68 -0.92 0.84
N PRO A 137 -4.21 0.31 1.12
CA PRO A 137 -4.90 1.52 0.70
C PRO A 137 -4.97 1.63 -0.84
N LYS A 138 -6.10 2.12 -1.35
CA LYS A 138 -6.27 2.37 -2.79
C LYS A 138 -5.32 3.48 -3.24
N ARG A 139 -4.47 3.20 -4.23
CA ARG A 139 -3.53 4.16 -4.80
C ARG A 139 -4.26 5.23 -5.61
N ARG A 140 -3.85 6.49 -5.45
CA ARG A 140 -4.46 7.68 -6.07
C ARG A 140 -3.72 8.09 -7.35
N TRP A 141 -3.63 7.18 -8.33
CA TRP A 141 -2.95 7.44 -9.60
C TRP A 141 -3.52 8.62 -10.40
N ALA A 142 -4.82 8.89 -10.26
CA ALA A 142 -5.45 10.06 -10.87
C ALA A 142 -4.83 11.38 -10.38
N VAL A 143 -4.47 11.47 -9.11
CA VAL A 143 -3.81 12.66 -8.54
C VAL A 143 -2.39 12.80 -9.10
N VAL A 144 -1.66 11.69 -9.19
CA VAL A 144 -0.31 11.66 -9.79
C VAL A 144 -0.35 12.10 -11.26
N ALA A 145 -1.29 11.56 -12.04
CA ALA A 145 -1.47 11.94 -13.43
C ALA A 145 -1.84 13.42 -13.59
N LEU A 146 -2.73 13.94 -12.74
CA LEU A 146 -3.09 15.36 -12.73
C LEU A 146 -1.87 16.24 -12.43
N VAL A 147 -1.06 15.88 -11.43
CA VAL A 147 0.17 16.63 -11.08
C VAL A 147 1.16 16.59 -12.23
N CYS A 148 1.41 15.43 -12.84
CA CYS A 148 2.26 15.32 -14.02
C CYS A 148 1.75 16.18 -15.17
N PHE A 149 0.43 16.20 -15.42
CA PHE A 149 -0.17 17.04 -16.45
C PHE A 149 0.05 18.54 -16.18
N VAL A 150 -0.18 18.99 -14.94
CA VAL A 150 0.08 20.39 -14.56
C VAL A 150 1.56 20.74 -14.75
N LEU A 151 2.48 19.85 -14.36
CA LEU A 151 3.91 20.05 -14.56
C LEU A 151 4.29 20.15 -16.04
N VAL A 152 3.67 19.36 -16.93
CA VAL A 152 3.88 19.46 -18.39
C VAL A 152 3.44 20.84 -18.89
N VAL A 153 2.25 21.30 -18.52
CA VAL A 153 1.71 22.58 -18.98
C VAL A 153 2.57 23.75 -18.50
N VAL A 154 2.92 23.75 -17.21
CA VAL A 154 3.75 24.82 -16.63
C VAL A 154 5.17 24.77 -17.18
N GLY A 155 5.80 23.59 -17.24
CA GLY A 155 7.16 23.42 -17.78
C GLY A 155 7.24 23.81 -19.26
N GLY A 156 6.25 23.42 -20.06
CA GLY A 156 6.16 23.77 -21.47
C GLY A 156 5.96 25.27 -21.71
N SER A 157 5.31 25.99 -20.80
CA SER A 157 5.15 27.45 -20.89
C SER A 157 6.40 28.25 -20.52
N ILE A 158 7.33 27.64 -19.77
CA ILE A 158 8.56 28.28 -19.29
C ILE A 158 9.73 28.03 -20.24
N LEU A 159 9.73 26.90 -20.95
CA LEU A 159 10.75 26.58 -21.94
C LEU A 159 10.61 27.50 -23.16
N PRO A 160 11.70 28.16 -23.60
CA PRO A 160 11.66 28.96 -24.81
C PRO A 160 11.32 28.07 -26.00
N THR A 161 10.26 28.41 -26.73
CA THR A 161 10.01 27.90 -28.07
C THR A 161 11.03 28.58 -28.98
N GLY A 162 12.16 27.90 -29.24
CA GLY A 162 13.15 28.34 -30.22
C GLY A 162 12.54 28.54 -31.60
#